data_AF-A0A3M8AG20-F1
#
_entry.id   AF-A0A3M8AG20-F1
#
_cell.length_a   1.000
_cell.length_b   1.000
_cell.length_c   1.000
_cell.angle_alpha   90.00
_cell.angle_beta   90.00
_cell.angle_gamma   90.00
#
_symmetry.space_group_name_H-M   'P 1'
#
loop_
_entity.id
_entity.type
_entity.pdbx_description
1 polymer ?
#
loop_
_entity_poly.entity_id
_entity_poly.type
_entity_poly.pdbx_seq_one_letter_code
_entity_poly.pdbx_strand_id
1 'polypeptide(L)'
;MLATGTVLAWAFGLQDRAAIAASMQSFGFNPPTVHIDSLIQGIPHALPYLASAVPLGLANYIFDLENIESAHAAGDEYKTRQVMLANGISSIIGCFCGNPYPVTVYVGHAGWKSLGAGIGYTVATGLSMFLISLFGIGAFLLAVIPVAAIVPILVYIGIVTANQVVRETPKLEVPVIFTCMFPWIANWALTLTNNVLSAAGTTGAQVGAAVMANKGVYYNGLVHLGNGAPISSMVWGCIAIFAITDRPLRGAVAGAAGAILSVFGIIHSPTVGFALEPSMQFVYSYLMVAAIFVGKYMMDKNAPHAQLQQTDAKA
;
A
#
# COMPACT_ATOMS: atom_id res chain seq x y z
N MET A 1 20.58 7.34 -15.23
CA MET A 1 19.25 7.04 -15.82
C MET A 1 18.40 8.29 -15.96
N LEU A 2 18.09 9.01 -14.86
CA LEU A 2 17.25 10.21 -14.92
C LEU A 2 17.77 11.27 -15.90
N ALA A 3 19.02 11.71 -15.76
CA ALA A 3 19.62 12.72 -16.64
C ALA A 3 19.58 12.31 -18.12
N THR A 4 19.96 11.07 -18.43
CA THR A 4 19.89 10.51 -19.79
C THR A 4 18.45 10.47 -20.30
N GLY A 5 17.50 10.03 -19.48
CA GLY A 5 16.07 10.00 -19.83
C GLY A 5 15.51 11.39 -20.09
N THR A 6 15.89 12.38 -19.28
CA THR A 6 15.55 13.79 -19.49
C THR A 6 16.12 14.28 -20.81
N VAL A 7 17.42 14.10 -21.07
CA VAL A 7 18.06 14.52 -22.33
C VAL A 7 17.38 13.90 -23.56
N LEU A 8 17.07 12.60 -23.51
CA LEU A 8 16.37 11.92 -24.60
C LEU A 8 14.95 12.48 -24.78
N ALA A 9 14.21 12.69 -23.69
CA ALA A 9 12.85 13.22 -23.79
C ALA A 9 12.82 14.65 -24.38
N TRP A 10 13.83 15.46 -24.06
CA TRP A 10 14.03 16.75 -24.73
C TRP A 10 14.37 16.59 -26.21
N ALA A 11 15.25 15.65 -26.58
CA ALA A 11 15.59 15.37 -27.97
C ALA A 11 14.39 14.88 -28.80
N PHE A 12 13.47 14.12 -28.19
CA PHE A 12 12.23 13.66 -28.81
C PHE A 12 11.07 14.67 -28.74
N GLY A 13 11.30 15.88 -28.20
CA GLY A 13 10.29 16.93 -28.18
C GLY A 13 9.13 16.68 -27.21
N LEU A 14 9.33 15.84 -26.18
CA LEU A 14 8.30 15.53 -25.18
C LEU A 14 8.12 16.64 -24.13
N GLN A 15 8.86 17.75 -24.22
CA GLN A 15 8.84 18.84 -23.25
C GLN A 15 8.41 20.13 -23.92
N ASP A 16 7.55 20.88 -23.22
CA ASP A 16 7.00 22.15 -23.68
C ASP A 16 7.76 23.32 -23.04
N ARG A 17 8.40 24.14 -23.89
CA ARG A 17 9.12 25.33 -23.46
C ARG A 17 8.20 26.36 -22.80
N ALA A 18 6.94 26.45 -23.24
CA ALA A 18 5.97 27.36 -22.65
C ALA A 18 5.60 26.93 -21.23
N ALA A 19 5.39 25.62 -21.01
CA ALA A 19 5.17 25.06 -19.68
C ALA A 19 6.36 25.32 -18.73
N ILE A 20 7.60 25.24 -19.21
CA ILE A 20 8.79 25.56 -18.40
C ILE A 20 8.80 27.03 -18.00
N ALA A 21 8.60 27.95 -18.96
CA ALA A 21 8.56 29.39 -18.65
C ALA A 21 7.42 29.73 -17.67
N ALA A 22 6.24 29.11 -17.84
CA ALA A 22 5.12 29.27 -16.93
C ALA A 22 5.44 28.73 -15.53
N SER A 23 6.12 27.58 -15.42
CA SER A 23 6.46 26.97 -14.14
C SER A 23 7.40 27.83 -13.29
N MET A 24 8.21 28.71 -13.89
CA MET A 24 9.09 29.63 -13.13
C MET A 24 8.31 30.67 -12.32
N GLN A 25 7.01 30.87 -12.58
CA GLN A 25 6.16 31.74 -11.77
C GLN A 25 5.97 31.22 -10.34
N SER A 26 6.21 29.93 -10.08
CA SER A 26 6.15 29.38 -8.73
C SER A 26 7.40 29.68 -7.89
N PHE A 27 8.47 30.24 -8.49
CA PHE A 27 9.68 30.56 -7.76
C PHE A 27 9.43 31.65 -6.73
N GLY A 28 9.88 31.41 -5.51
CA GLY A 28 9.73 32.35 -4.42
C GLY A 28 10.08 31.70 -3.09
N PHE A 29 10.22 32.50 -2.04
CA PHE A 29 10.44 31.99 -0.70
C PHE A 29 9.10 31.64 -0.04
N ASN A 30 8.84 30.34 0.11
CA ASN A 30 7.60 29.75 0.61
C ASN A 30 7.88 28.99 1.92
N PRO A 31 8.18 29.67 3.03
CA PRO A 31 8.44 29.00 4.30
C PRO A 31 7.16 28.34 4.81
N PRO A 32 7.27 27.20 5.54
CA PRO A 32 6.10 26.58 6.14
C PRO A 32 5.43 27.56 7.12
N THR A 33 4.15 27.79 6.93
CA THR A 33 3.30 28.60 7.81
C THR A 33 2.54 27.71 8.79
N VAL A 34 2.11 28.26 9.92
CA VAL A 34 1.30 27.54 10.90
C VAL A 34 -0.17 27.72 10.55
N HIS A 35 -0.92 26.63 10.45
CA HIS A 35 -2.31 26.54 9.97
C HIS A 35 -3.26 25.94 11.04
N ILE A 36 -3.13 26.35 12.30
CA ILE A 36 -3.96 25.83 13.40
C ILE A 36 -5.43 26.22 13.23
N ASP A 37 -5.70 27.46 12.84
CA ASP A 37 -7.04 27.98 12.59
C ASP A 37 -7.73 27.25 11.42
N SER A 38 -7.01 27.08 10.32
CA SER A 38 -7.47 26.35 9.14
C SER A 38 -7.75 24.88 9.46
N LEU A 39 -6.90 24.26 10.30
CA LEU A 39 -7.10 22.89 10.78
C LEU A 39 -8.41 22.78 11.59
N ILE A 40 -8.61 23.65 12.58
CA ILE A 40 -9.80 23.62 13.44
C ILE A 40 -11.07 23.86 12.62
N GLN A 41 -11.05 24.84 11.70
CA GLN A 41 -12.15 25.12 10.79
C GLN A 41 -12.42 23.97 9.81
N GLY A 42 -11.39 23.18 9.48
CA GLY A 42 -11.49 22.00 8.62
C GLY A 42 -12.13 20.78 9.29
N ILE A 43 -12.14 20.68 10.62
CA ILE A 43 -12.65 19.49 11.34
C ILE A 43 -14.09 19.12 10.96
N PRO A 44 -15.08 20.03 10.94
CA PRO A 44 -16.44 19.69 10.54
C PRO A 44 -16.54 19.14 9.11
N HIS A 45 -15.67 19.61 8.21
CA HIS A 45 -15.60 19.14 6.83
C HIS A 45 -14.88 17.80 6.70
N ALA A 46 -13.92 17.52 7.57
CA ALA A 46 -13.16 16.27 7.60
C ALA A 46 -13.90 15.14 8.32
N LEU A 47 -14.79 15.46 9.27
CA LEU A 47 -15.46 14.48 10.14
C LEU A 47 -16.21 13.37 9.38
N PRO A 48 -16.94 13.65 8.27
CA PRO A 48 -17.58 12.60 7.48
C PRO A 48 -16.59 11.61 6.86
N TYR A 49 -15.35 12.05 6.61
CA TYR A 49 -14.29 11.24 6.03
C TYR A 49 -13.44 10.52 7.08
N LEU A 50 -13.66 10.77 8.37
CA LEU A 50 -12.87 10.12 9.43
C LEU A 50 -13.02 8.60 9.38
N ALA A 51 -14.23 8.12 9.05
CA ALA A 51 -14.52 6.70 8.90
C ALA A 51 -13.66 6.03 7.81
N SER A 52 -13.36 6.73 6.70
CA SER A 52 -12.47 6.21 5.64
C SER A 52 -10.99 6.55 5.85
N ALA A 53 -10.68 7.65 6.54
CA ALA A 53 -9.32 8.09 6.83
C ALA A 53 -8.60 7.15 7.82
N VAL A 54 -9.31 6.58 8.79
CA VAL A 54 -8.73 5.63 9.75
C VAL A 54 -8.19 4.36 9.08
N PRO A 55 -8.95 3.64 8.23
CA PRO A 55 -8.41 2.53 7.42
C PRO A 55 -7.23 2.92 6.55
N LEU A 56 -7.27 4.10 5.93
CA LEU A 56 -6.16 4.59 5.11
C LEU A 56 -4.90 4.82 5.94
N GLY A 57 -5.04 5.39 7.14
CA GLY A 57 -3.94 5.54 8.09
C GLY A 57 -3.39 4.21 8.57
N LEU A 58 -4.23 3.20 8.78
CA LEU A 58 -3.81 1.84 9.11
C LEU A 58 -3.06 1.18 7.95
N ALA A 59 -3.48 1.39 6.70
CA ALA A 59 -2.74 0.93 5.54
C ALA A 59 -1.35 1.60 5.45
N ASN A 60 -1.27 2.91 5.72
CA ASN A 60 0.00 3.62 5.78
C ASN A 60 0.94 3.06 6.85
N TYR A 61 0.39 2.73 8.03
CA TYR A 61 1.13 2.06 9.09
C TYR A 61 1.72 0.72 8.65
N ILE A 62 0.96 -0.08 7.89
CA ILE A 62 1.44 -1.35 7.33
C ILE A 62 2.59 -1.12 6.34
N PHE A 63 2.47 -0.12 5.45
CA PHE A 63 3.55 0.19 4.49
C PHE A 63 4.85 0.59 5.17
N ASP A 64 4.79 1.32 6.28
CA ASP A 64 5.99 1.64 7.05
C ASP A 64 6.63 0.38 7.65
N LEU A 65 5.82 -0.54 8.19
CA LEU A 65 6.32 -1.81 8.72
C LEU A 65 7.01 -2.63 7.63
N GLU A 66 6.40 -2.75 6.46
CA GLU A 66 6.97 -3.46 5.30
C GLU A 66 8.31 -2.84 4.89
N ASN A 67 8.43 -1.51 4.90
CA ASN A 67 9.69 -0.82 4.61
C ASN A 67 10.75 -1.04 5.70
N ILE A 68 10.36 -1.07 6.97
CA ILE A 68 11.27 -1.38 8.09
C ILE A 68 11.78 -2.83 7.98
N GLU A 69 10.89 -3.78 7.66
CA GLU A 69 11.24 -5.18 7.44
C GLU A 69 12.14 -5.36 6.21
N SER A 70 11.86 -4.66 5.11
CA SER A 70 12.73 -4.63 3.92
C SER A 70 14.12 -4.09 4.24
N ALA A 71 14.21 -3.06 5.08
CA ALA A 71 15.49 -2.51 5.54
C ALA A 71 16.25 -3.52 6.42
N HIS A 72 15.56 -4.17 7.36
CA HIS A 72 16.13 -5.22 8.20
C HIS A 72 16.65 -6.39 7.34
N ALA A 73 15.87 -6.84 6.36
CA ALA A 73 16.29 -7.89 5.42
C ALA A 73 17.48 -7.44 4.53
N ALA A 74 17.69 -6.14 4.34
CA ALA A 74 18.87 -5.58 3.69
C ALA A 74 20.05 -5.34 4.66
N GLY A 75 19.93 -5.76 5.92
CA GLY A 75 20.96 -5.68 6.95
C GLY A 75 21.00 -4.38 7.76
N ASP A 76 19.95 -3.55 7.71
CA ASP A 76 19.82 -2.37 8.59
C ASP A 76 18.63 -2.54 9.53
N GLU A 77 18.93 -2.85 10.79
CA GLU A 77 17.91 -3.01 11.83
C GLU A 77 17.53 -1.65 12.43
N TYR A 78 16.31 -1.20 12.15
CA TYR A 78 15.74 0.00 12.76
C TYR A 78 14.72 -0.37 13.82
N LYS A 79 14.75 0.34 14.96
CA LYS A 79 13.77 0.16 16.04
C LYS A 79 12.39 0.60 15.55
N THR A 80 11.52 -0.36 15.25
CA THR A 80 10.18 -0.13 14.69
C THR A 80 9.43 0.99 15.41
N ARG A 81 9.32 0.92 16.74
CA ARG A 81 8.63 1.95 17.54
C ARG A 81 9.15 3.37 17.29
N GLN A 82 10.47 3.54 17.12
CA GLN A 82 11.06 4.86 16.89
C GLN A 82 10.74 5.38 15.50
N VAL A 83 10.82 4.51 14.48
CA VAL A 83 10.47 4.88 13.09
C VAL A 83 8.98 5.25 13.00
N MET A 84 8.09 4.45 13.59
CA MET A 84 6.65 4.71 13.59
C MET A 84 6.30 6.02 14.32
N LEU A 85 6.93 6.29 15.47
CA LEU A 85 6.74 7.56 16.18
C LEU A 85 7.27 8.74 15.37
N ALA A 86 8.43 8.62 14.74
CA ALA A 86 9.00 9.67 13.91
C ALA A 86 8.08 10.00 12.72
N ASN A 87 7.50 8.99 12.05
CA ASN A 87 6.49 9.21 11.02
C ASN A 87 5.28 9.93 11.61
N GLY A 88 4.62 9.38 12.63
CA GLY A 88 3.40 9.95 13.19
C GLY A 88 3.57 11.39 13.64
N ILE A 89 4.66 11.70 14.34
CA ILE A 89 5.00 13.07 14.77
C ILE A 89 5.24 13.97 13.56
N SER A 90 5.96 13.52 12.55
CA SER A 90 6.21 14.31 11.32
C SER A 90 4.92 14.60 10.56
N SER A 91 4.00 13.63 10.51
CA SER A 91 2.66 13.81 9.93
C SER A 91 1.84 14.85 10.71
N ILE A 92 1.87 14.81 12.05
CA ILE A 92 1.19 15.78 12.90
C ILE A 92 1.77 17.19 12.71
N ILE A 93 3.10 17.33 12.72
CA ILE A 93 3.76 18.61 12.47
C ILE A 93 3.41 19.13 11.08
N GLY A 94 3.47 18.27 10.06
CA GLY A 94 3.09 18.62 8.68
C GLY A 94 1.63 19.11 8.60
N CYS A 95 0.71 18.45 9.29
CA CYS A 95 -0.70 18.84 9.36
C CYS A 95 -0.88 20.25 9.93
N PHE A 96 -0.17 20.59 11.02
CA PHE A 96 -0.15 21.95 11.55
C PHE A 96 0.53 22.96 10.63
N CYS A 97 1.33 22.50 9.67
CA CYS A 97 1.92 23.31 8.61
C CYS A 97 1.13 23.29 7.30
N GLY A 98 -0.11 22.79 7.30
CA GLY A 98 -0.99 22.79 6.12
C GLY A 98 -0.76 21.64 5.14
N ASN A 99 0.04 20.63 5.48
CA ASN A 99 0.20 19.43 4.66
C ASN A 99 -1.06 18.54 4.77
N PRO A 100 -1.79 18.29 3.67
CA PRO A 100 -3.01 17.49 3.69
C PRO A 100 -2.72 15.98 3.63
N TYR A 101 -1.45 15.56 3.50
CA TYR A 101 -1.06 14.16 3.33
C TYR A 101 -0.23 13.65 4.51
N PRO A 102 -0.50 12.43 5.02
CA PRO A 102 0.41 11.78 5.95
C PRO A 102 1.75 11.48 5.26
N VAL A 103 2.84 11.49 6.03
CA VAL A 103 4.15 11.05 5.52
C VAL A 103 4.29 9.53 5.68
N THR A 104 5.29 8.95 5.01
CA THR A 104 5.60 7.51 5.05
C THR A 104 7.08 7.27 4.89
N VAL A 105 7.54 6.10 5.34
CA VAL A 105 8.90 5.62 5.11
C VAL A 105 9.08 5.39 3.60
N TYR A 106 10.22 5.84 3.08
CA TYR A 106 10.51 5.74 1.66
C TYR A 106 10.80 4.30 1.23
N VAL A 107 10.17 3.85 0.15
CA VAL A 107 10.34 2.50 -0.40
C VAL A 107 11.67 2.32 -1.15
N GLY A 108 12.14 1.08 -1.19
CA GLY A 108 13.29 0.70 -2.01
C GLY A 108 14.63 0.77 -1.28
N HIS A 109 14.63 0.74 0.06
CA HIS A 109 15.84 0.73 0.89
C HIS A 109 16.90 -0.23 0.37
N ALA A 110 16.53 -1.48 0.08
CA ALA A 110 17.44 -2.48 -0.49
C ALA A 110 18.06 -2.05 -1.84
N GLY A 111 17.27 -1.41 -2.71
CA GLY A 111 17.72 -0.93 -4.02
C GLY A 111 18.61 0.30 -3.97
N TRP A 112 18.42 1.19 -2.99
CA TRP A 112 19.32 2.32 -2.76
C TRP A 112 20.61 1.88 -2.08
N LYS A 113 20.50 0.98 -1.09
CA LYS A 113 21.65 0.44 -0.38
C LYS A 113 22.58 -0.34 -1.30
N SER A 114 22.06 -1.12 -2.24
CA SER A 114 22.89 -1.83 -3.24
C SER A 114 23.68 -0.88 -4.15
N LEU A 115 23.25 0.38 -4.28
CA LEU A 115 23.96 1.44 -5.01
C LEU A 115 24.95 2.22 -4.13
N GLY A 116 25.16 1.81 -2.88
CA GLY A 116 26.08 2.46 -1.94
C GLY A 116 25.47 3.65 -1.20
N ALA A 117 24.14 3.83 -1.21
CA ALA A 117 23.49 4.87 -0.42
C ALA A 117 23.66 4.61 1.08
N GLY A 118 24.08 5.64 1.82
CA GLY A 118 24.15 5.65 3.28
C GLY A 118 23.39 6.85 3.86
N ILE A 119 23.62 7.17 5.14
CA ILE A 119 22.90 8.26 5.82
C ILE A 119 23.01 9.63 5.12
N GLY A 120 24.17 9.90 4.49
CA GLY A 120 24.40 11.13 3.74
C GLY A 120 23.44 11.29 2.56
N TYR A 121 23.07 10.18 1.90
CA TYR A 121 22.07 10.19 0.82
C TYR A 121 20.68 10.58 1.35
N THR A 122 20.26 10.03 2.49
CA THR A 122 18.97 10.36 3.12
C THR A 122 18.91 11.83 3.53
N VAL A 123 19.96 12.34 4.18
CA VAL A 123 20.04 13.76 4.58
C VAL A 123 20.04 14.67 3.36
N ALA A 124 20.83 14.35 2.34
CA ALA A 124 20.88 15.14 1.11
C ALA A 124 19.52 15.15 0.39
N THR A 125 18.83 14.01 0.34
CA THR A 125 17.49 13.90 -0.28
C THR A 125 16.47 14.74 0.49
N GLY A 126 16.43 14.61 1.83
CA GLY A 126 15.53 15.38 2.67
C GLY A 126 15.78 16.90 2.58
N LEU A 127 17.04 17.32 2.64
CA LEU A 127 17.43 18.73 2.47
C LEU A 127 17.08 19.24 1.07
N SER A 128 17.30 18.43 0.03
CA SER A 128 16.95 18.81 -1.33
C SER A 128 15.45 19.02 -1.47
N MET A 129 14.62 18.11 -0.96
CA MET A 129 13.16 18.26 -0.99
C MET A 129 12.69 19.48 -0.19
N PHE A 130 13.32 19.74 0.96
CA PHE A 130 13.05 20.95 1.73
C PHE A 130 13.35 22.22 0.93
N LEU A 131 14.54 22.32 0.30
CA LEU A 131 14.92 23.48 -0.50
C LEU A 131 14.05 23.64 -1.76
N ILE A 132 13.71 22.53 -2.43
CA ILE A 132 12.84 22.54 -3.61
C ILE A 132 11.47 23.10 -3.25
N SER A 133 10.88 22.65 -2.14
CA SER A 133 9.59 23.14 -1.65
C SER A 133 9.69 24.59 -1.16
N LEU A 134 10.73 24.92 -0.39
CA LEU A 134 10.96 26.25 0.17
C LEU A 134 11.11 27.32 -0.92
N PHE A 135 11.69 26.99 -2.06
CA PHE A 135 11.89 27.92 -3.17
C PHE A 135 10.86 27.79 -4.30
N GLY A 136 9.86 26.92 -4.15
CA GLY A 136 8.82 26.69 -5.16
C GLY A 136 9.36 26.11 -6.47
N ILE A 137 10.45 25.33 -6.41
CA ILE A 137 11.16 24.80 -7.58
C ILE A 137 10.48 23.53 -8.15
N GLY A 138 9.54 22.94 -7.41
CA GLY A 138 8.90 21.66 -7.78
C GLY A 138 8.20 21.68 -9.14
N ALA A 139 7.39 22.70 -9.43
CA ALA A 139 6.69 22.81 -10.71
C ALA A 139 7.66 22.90 -11.89
N PHE A 140 8.77 23.63 -11.70
CA PHE A 140 9.83 23.72 -12.69
C PHE A 140 10.53 22.39 -12.93
N LEU A 141 10.86 21.64 -11.87
CA LEU A 141 11.46 20.31 -12.03
C LEU A 141 10.52 19.35 -12.76
N LEU A 142 9.22 19.39 -12.50
CA LEU A 142 8.24 18.57 -13.21
C LEU A 142 8.05 19.00 -14.68
N ALA A 143 8.24 20.29 -14.99
CA ALA A 143 8.20 20.79 -16.37
C ALA A 143 9.47 20.49 -17.17
N VAL A 144 10.61 20.29 -16.48
CA VAL A 144 11.92 19.98 -17.10
C VAL A 144 12.17 18.47 -17.16
N ILE A 145 11.73 17.72 -16.15
CA ILE A 145 11.95 16.29 -16.00
C ILE A 145 10.62 15.58 -16.33
N PRO A 146 10.51 14.95 -17.51
CA PRO A 146 9.31 14.24 -17.89
C PRO A 146 9.04 13.07 -16.96
N VAL A 147 7.77 12.81 -16.71
CA VAL A 147 7.32 11.61 -15.96
C VAL A 147 7.89 10.34 -16.57
N ALA A 148 7.99 10.26 -17.91
CA ALA A 148 8.58 9.12 -18.62
C ALA A 148 10.06 8.84 -18.23
N ALA A 149 10.82 9.85 -17.80
CA ALA A 149 12.20 9.67 -17.32
C ALA A 149 12.26 9.12 -15.88
N ILE A 150 11.18 9.25 -15.12
CA ILE A 150 11.06 8.78 -13.73
C ILE A 150 10.63 7.31 -13.69
N VAL A 151 9.75 6.90 -14.61
CA VAL A 151 9.18 5.53 -14.65
C VAL A 151 10.23 4.41 -14.56
N PRO A 152 11.38 4.46 -15.27
CA PRO A 152 12.41 3.41 -15.16
C PRO A 152 12.96 3.22 -13.75
N ILE A 153 13.00 4.27 -12.93
CA ILE A 153 13.44 4.20 -11.53
C ILE A 153 12.43 3.39 -10.71
N LEU A 154 11.13 3.64 -10.91
CA LEU A 154 10.06 2.87 -10.24
C LEU A 154 10.08 1.40 -10.66
N VAL A 155 10.34 1.13 -11.96
CA VAL A 155 10.50 -0.25 -12.46
C VAL A 155 11.70 -0.93 -11.79
N TYR A 156 12.84 -0.24 -11.69
CA TYR A 156 14.02 -0.77 -11.00
C TYR A 156 13.72 -1.09 -9.53
N ILE A 157 13.10 -0.17 -8.80
CA ILE A 157 12.72 -0.39 -7.40
C ILE A 157 11.77 -1.60 -7.30
N GLY A 158 10.76 -1.68 -8.16
CA GLY A 158 9.82 -2.80 -8.20
C GLY A 158 10.51 -4.16 -8.43
N ILE A 159 11.46 -4.22 -9.37
CA ILE A 159 12.22 -5.46 -9.65
C ILE A 159 13.11 -5.83 -8.47
N VAL A 160 13.82 -4.86 -7.88
CA VAL A 160 14.71 -5.14 -6.73
C VAL A 160 13.90 -5.59 -5.52
N THR A 161 12.77 -4.95 -5.23
CA THR A 161 11.87 -5.34 -4.14
C THR A 161 11.28 -6.73 -4.39
N ALA A 162 10.78 -7.01 -5.60
CA ALA A 162 10.25 -8.34 -5.94
C ALA A 162 11.32 -9.44 -5.79
N ASN A 163 12.54 -9.18 -6.25
CA ASN A 163 13.67 -10.09 -6.08
C ASN A 163 14.02 -10.30 -4.59
N GLN A 164 14.03 -9.23 -3.79
CA GLN A 164 14.25 -9.32 -2.35
C GLN A 164 13.17 -10.19 -1.70
N VAL A 165 11.89 -9.91 -1.95
CA VAL A 165 10.78 -10.66 -1.36
C VAL A 165 10.93 -12.17 -1.64
N VAL A 166 11.20 -12.58 -2.87
CA VAL A 166 11.38 -14.01 -3.20
C VAL A 166 12.64 -14.59 -2.57
N ARG A 167 13.74 -13.84 -2.53
CA ARG A 167 15.03 -14.30 -1.97
C ARG A 167 14.98 -14.49 -0.46
N GLU A 168 14.32 -13.59 0.25
CA GLU A 168 14.25 -13.58 1.71
C GLU A 168 13.10 -14.46 2.24
N THR A 169 12.15 -14.86 1.39
CA THR A 169 11.04 -15.74 1.78
C THR A 169 11.48 -17.21 1.79
N PRO A 170 11.17 -17.99 2.85
CA PRO A 170 11.39 -19.43 2.86
C PRO A 170 10.73 -20.12 1.66
N LYS A 171 11.42 -21.12 1.06
CA LYS A 171 10.97 -21.78 -0.18
C LYS A 171 9.53 -22.30 -0.12
N LEU A 172 9.10 -22.83 1.02
CA LEU A 172 7.75 -23.38 1.23
C LEU A 172 6.67 -22.28 1.22
N GLU A 173 7.04 -21.05 1.56
CA GLU A 173 6.14 -19.91 1.73
C GLU A 173 6.04 -19.04 0.47
N VAL A 174 6.89 -19.25 -0.53
CA VAL A 174 6.87 -18.52 -1.81
C VAL A 174 5.47 -18.45 -2.47
N PRO A 175 4.64 -19.52 -2.47
CA PRO A 175 3.28 -19.43 -3.00
C PRO A 175 2.41 -18.36 -2.33
N VAL A 176 2.66 -18.03 -1.05
CA VAL A 176 1.91 -17.03 -0.29
C VAL A 176 2.10 -15.63 -0.88
N ILE A 177 3.27 -15.33 -1.45
CA ILE A 177 3.54 -14.06 -2.14
C ILE A 177 2.47 -13.80 -3.21
N PHE A 178 2.19 -14.80 -4.05
CA PHE A 178 1.20 -14.68 -5.12
C PHE A 178 -0.23 -14.56 -4.59
N THR A 179 -0.54 -15.23 -3.48
CA THR A 179 -1.84 -15.07 -2.80
C THR A 179 -2.04 -13.62 -2.35
N CYS A 180 -1.01 -12.97 -1.80
CA CYS A 180 -1.06 -11.57 -1.39
C CYS A 180 -1.23 -10.61 -2.59
N MET A 181 -0.90 -11.01 -3.81
CA MET A 181 -1.04 -10.13 -4.99
C MET A 181 -2.49 -9.97 -5.47
N PHE A 182 -3.40 -10.91 -5.18
CA PHE A 182 -4.75 -10.88 -5.73
C PHE A 182 -5.54 -9.59 -5.40
N PRO A 183 -5.58 -9.11 -4.14
CA PRO A 183 -6.26 -7.85 -3.81
C PRO A 183 -5.66 -6.64 -4.53
N TRP A 184 -4.33 -6.61 -4.71
CA TRP A 184 -3.64 -5.53 -5.41
C TRP A 184 -3.93 -5.52 -6.91
N ILE A 185 -3.95 -6.69 -7.55
CA ILE A 185 -4.32 -6.82 -8.97
C ILE A 185 -5.77 -6.36 -9.16
N ALA A 186 -6.68 -6.74 -8.28
CA ALA A 186 -8.07 -6.30 -8.33
C ALA A 186 -8.20 -4.79 -8.12
N ASN A 187 -7.44 -4.20 -7.19
CA ASN A 187 -7.42 -2.76 -6.96
C ASN A 187 -6.92 -1.99 -8.18
N TRP A 188 -5.84 -2.46 -8.81
CA TRP A 188 -5.31 -1.87 -10.04
C TRP A 188 -6.32 -1.95 -11.19
N ALA A 189 -6.92 -3.12 -11.41
CA ALA A 189 -7.93 -3.32 -12.45
C ALA A 189 -9.20 -2.49 -12.20
N LEU A 190 -9.65 -2.38 -10.95
CA LEU A 190 -10.77 -1.52 -10.55
C LEU A 190 -10.46 -0.05 -10.85
N THR A 191 -9.27 0.41 -10.46
CA THR A 191 -8.82 1.79 -10.70
C THR A 191 -8.80 2.11 -12.20
N LEU A 192 -8.20 1.24 -13.02
CA LEU A 192 -8.20 1.41 -14.47
C LEU A 192 -9.61 1.45 -15.05
N THR A 193 -10.48 0.53 -14.62
CA THR A 193 -11.88 0.49 -15.06
C THR A 193 -12.60 1.79 -14.72
N ASN A 194 -12.46 2.28 -13.49
CA ASN A 194 -13.09 3.53 -13.04
C ASN A 194 -12.56 4.75 -13.78
N ASN A 195 -11.25 4.81 -14.06
CA ASN A 195 -10.66 5.90 -14.84
C ASN A 195 -11.23 5.95 -16.26
N VAL A 196 -11.38 4.79 -16.92
CA VAL A 196 -11.98 4.69 -18.25
C VAL A 196 -13.45 5.13 -18.23
N LEU A 197 -14.23 4.64 -17.25
CA LEU A 197 -15.63 5.03 -17.11
C LEU A 197 -15.78 6.53 -16.85
N SER A 198 -14.95 7.09 -15.97
CA SER A 198 -14.94 8.53 -15.67
C SER A 198 -14.56 9.37 -16.88
N ALA A 199 -13.56 8.95 -17.67
CA ALA A 199 -13.19 9.61 -18.93
C ALA A 199 -14.33 9.57 -19.97
N ALA A 200 -15.17 8.53 -19.94
CA ALA A 200 -16.37 8.43 -20.75
C ALA A 200 -17.59 9.18 -20.16
N GLY A 201 -17.43 9.90 -19.05
CA GLY A 201 -18.50 10.65 -18.40
C GLY A 201 -19.52 9.77 -17.68
N THR A 202 -19.17 8.54 -17.32
CA THR A 202 -20.07 7.58 -16.65
C THR A 202 -19.42 6.95 -15.41
N THR A 203 -20.14 6.02 -14.77
CA THR A 203 -19.68 5.28 -13.58
C THR A 203 -20.08 3.81 -13.67
N GLY A 204 -19.44 2.95 -12.87
CA GLY A 204 -19.79 1.53 -12.83
C GLY A 204 -21.24 1.28 -12.40
N ALA A 205 -21.80 2.15 -11.56
CA ALA A 205 -23.20 2.10 -11.15
C ALA A 205 -24.16 2.41 -12.31
N GLN A 206 -23.82 3.38 -13.17
CA GLN A 206 -24.64 3.75 -14.32
C GLN A 206 -24.61 2.71 -15.44
N VAL A 207 -23.44 2.12 -15.72
CA VAL A 207 -23.32 1.05 -16.72
C VAL A 207 -23.98 -0.24 -16.23
N GLY A 208 -23.86 -0.54 -14.93
CA GLY A 208 -24.42 -1.72 -14.29
C GLY A 208 -23.49 -2.94 -14.38
N ALA A 209 -23.32 -3.63 -13.23
CA ALA A 209 -22.40 -4.76 -13.11
C ALA A 209 -22.74 -5.93 -14.05
N ALA A 210 -24.02 -6.21 -14.29
CA ALA A 210 -24.44 -7.29 -15.19
C ALA A 210 -24.06 -7.03 -16.66
N VAL A 211 -24.18 -5.77 -17.11
CA VAL A 211 -23.80 -5.38 -18.47
C VAL A 211 -22.30 -5.53 -18.67
N MET A 212 -21.51 -5.09 -17.69
CA MET A 212 -20.06 -5.26 -17.68
C MET A 212 -19.66 -6.74 -17.64
N ALA A 213 -20.34 -7.56 -16.83
CA ALA A 213 -20.07 -9.00 -16.73
C ALA A 213 -20.29 -9.73 -18.07
N ASN A 214 -21.32 -9.35 -18.85
CA ASN A 214 -21.56 -9.88 -20.20
C ASN A 214 -20.44 -9.55 -21.20
N LYS A 215 -19.53 -8.64 -20.85
CA LYS A 215 -18.33 -8.29 -21.62
C LYS A 215 -17.03 -8.75 -20.96
N GLY A 216 -17.12 -9.60 -19.93
CA GLY A 216 -15.97 -10.14 -19.21
C GLY A 216 -15.41 -9.23 -18.12
N VAL A 217 -16.07 -8.10 -17.80
CA VAL A 217 -15.66 -7.19 -16.74
C VAL A 217 -16.47 -7.50 -15.48
N TYR A 218 -15.88 -8.28 -14.58
CA TYR A 218 -16.49 -8.69 -13.31
C TYR A 218 -16.41 -7.57 -12.25
N TYR A 219 -17.10 -6.46 -12.51
CA TYR A 219 -16.96 -5.22 -11.75
C TYR A 219 -17.20 -5.38 -10.23
N ASN A 220 -18.25 -6.10 -9.81
CA ASN A 220 -18.49 -6.32 -8.37
C ASN A 220 -17.36 -7.10 -7.71
N GLY A 221 -16.78 -8.10 -8.39
CA GLY A 221 -15.62 -8.83 -7.90
C GLY A 221 -14.41 -7.91 -7.72
N LEU A 222 -14.18 -7.01 -8.68
CA LEU A 222 -13.12 -6.01 -8.59
C LEU A 222 -13.36 -5.00 -7.45
N VAL A 223 -14.59 -4.52 -7.28
CA VAL A 223 -14.98 -3.62 -6.18
C VAL A 223 -14.70 -4.29 -4.84
N HIS A 224 -15.18 -5.51 -4.63
CA HIS A 224 -15.00 -6.17 -3.35
C HIS A 224 -13.55 -6.63 -3.12
N LEU A 225 -12.86 -7.19 -4.11
CA LEU A 225 -11.49 -7.66 -3.88
C LEU A 225 -10.47 -6.52 -3.81
N GLY A 226 -10.69 -5.44 -4.56
CA GLY A 226 -9.76 -4.31 -4.66
C GLY A 226 -9.90 -3.27 -3.55
N ASN A 227 -11.04 -3.17 -2.88
CA ASN A 227 -11.19 -2.27 -1.73
C ASN A 227 -10.60 -2.89 -0.45
N GLY A 228 -9.71 -2.13 0.20
CA GLY A 228 -8.94 -2.60 1.36
C GLY A 228 -7.75 -3.49 0.99
N ALA A 229 -7.27 -3.43 -0.26
CA ALA A 229 -6.23 -4.33 -0.79
C ALA A 229 -5.00 -4.56 0.12
N PRO A 230 -4.39 -3.55 0.77
CA PRO A 230 -3.25 -3.77 1.66
C PRO A 230 -3.61 -4.73 2.82
N ILE A 231 -4.69 -4.42 3.53
CA ILE A 231 -5.13 -5.21 4.69
C ILE A 231 -5.65 -6.58 4.25
N SER A 232 -6.44 -6.65 3.18
CA SER A 232 -6.93 -7.90 2.60
C SER A 232 -5.78 -8.82 2.20
N SER A 233 -4.73 -8.28 1.58
CA SER A 233 -3.55 -9.05 1.17
C SER A 233 -2.83 -9.67 2.36
N MET A 234 -2.67 -8.91 3.46
CA MET A 234 -2.09 -9.41 4.70
C MET A 234 -2.94 -10.51 5.34
N VAL A 235 -4.26 -10.33 5.43
CA VAL A 235 -5.17 -11.35 5.98
C VAL A 235 -5.10 -12.65 5.17
N TRP A 236 -5.11 -12.55 3.84
CA TRP A 236 -4.99 -13.70 2.94
C TRP A 236 -3.62 -14.36 3.06
N GLY A 237 -2.56 -13.57 3.18
CA GLY A 237 -1.20 -14.04 3.45
C GLY A 237 -1.14 -14.83 4.75
N CYS A 238 -1.68 -14.30 5.84
CA CYS A 238 -1.78 -14.99 7.14
C CYS A 238 -2.56 -16.31 7.04
N ILE A 239 -3.71 -16.31 6.38
CA ILE A 239 -4.50 -17.53 6.18
C ILE A 239 -3.68 -18.59 5.42
N ALA A 240 -3.05 -18.21 4.30
CA ALA A 240 -2.29 -19.13 3.47
C ALA A 240 -1.04 -19.66 4.17
N ILE A 241 -0.25 -18.80 4.82
CA ILE A 241 0.96 -19.23 5.53
C ILE A 241 0.61 -20.16 6.71
N PHE A 242 -0.44 -19.86 7.47
CA PHE A 242 -0.86 -20.71 8.59
C PHE A 242 -1.51 -22.02 8.14
N ALA A 243 -2.09 -22.08 6.94
CA ALA A 243 -2.48 -23.34 6.32
C ALA A 243 -1.27 -24.21 5.96
N ILE A 244 -0.27 -23.63 5.30
CA ILE A 244 0.89 -24.38 4.79
C ILE A 244 1.83 -24.82 5.94
N THR A 245 1.95 -24.00 6.99
CA THR A 245 2.80 -24.28 8.16
C THR A 245 2.10 -25.08 9.26
N ASP A 246 0.88 -25.57 9.00
CA ASP A 246 0.03 -26.33 9.92
C ASP A 246 -0.12 -25.65 11.30
N ARG A 247 -0.47 -24.36 11.29
CA ARG A 247 -0.73 -23.55 12.50
C ARG A 247 -2.22 -23.21 12.60
N PRO A 248 -3.11 -24.21 12.78
CA PRO A 248 -4.54 -24.03 12.58
C PRO A 248 -5.16 -22.98 13.51
N LEU A 249 -4.75 -22.90 14.78
CA LEU A 249 -5.28 -21.87 15.69
C LEU A 249 -4.96 -20.45 15.22
N ARG A 250 -3.76 -20.21 14.64
CA ARG A 250 -3.39 -18.90 14.08
C ARG A 250 -4.18 -18.61 12.80
N GLY A 251 -4.41 -19.63 11.96
CA GLY A 251 -5.28 -19.54 10.79
C GLY A 251 -6.72 -19.17 11.16
N ALA A 252 -7.25 -19.77 12.23
CA ALA A 252 -8.58 -19.43 12.76
C ALA A 252 -8.67 -17.97 13.22
N VAL A 253 -7.65 -17.48 13.93
CA VAL A 253 -7.57 -16.07 14.34
C VAL A 253 -7.49 -15.13 13.14
N ALA A 254 -6.70 -15.47 12.12
CA ALA A 254 -6.62 -14.68 10.89
C ALA A 254 -7.97 -14.61 10.15
N GLY A 255 -8.68 -15.75 10.04
CA GLY A 255 -10.04 -15.79 9.50
C GLY A 255 -11.01 -14.93 10.32
N ALA A 256 -11.02 -15.08 11.65
CA ALA A 256 -11.88 -14.27 12.52
C ALA A 256 -11.57 -12.76 12.40
N ALA A 257 -10.30 -12.38 12.31
CA ALA A 257 -9.90 -11.00 12.08
C ALA A 257 -10.41 -10.48 10.72
N GLY A 258 -10.28 -11.27 9.65
CA GLY A 258 -10.85 -10.95 8.33
C GLY A 258 -12.36 -10.74 8.37
N ALA A 259 -13.09 -11.57 9.12
CA ALA A 259 -14.51 -11.41 9.33
C ALA A 259 -14.84 -10.09 10.03
N ILE A 260 -14.15 -9.77 11.13
CA ILE A 260 -14.34 -8.51 11.87
C ILE A 260 -14.08 -7.30 10.97
N LEU A 261 -12.96 -7.29 10.25
CA LEU A 261 -12.61 -6.20 9.33
C LEU A 261 -13.65 -6.03 8.22
N SER A 262 -14.22 -7.14 7.71
CA SER A 262 -15.28 -7.12 6.70
C SER A 262 -16.61 -6.62 7.26
N VAL A 263 -16.96 -6.96 8.52
CA VAL A 263 -18.19 -6.46 9.17
C VAL A 263 -18.17 -4.94 9.27
N PHE A 264 -17.01 -4.34 9.54
CA PHE A 264 -16.87 -2.88 9.61
C PHE A 264 -16.60 -2.22 8.24
N GLY A 265 -16.57 -2.98 7.14
CA GLY A 265 -16.30 -2.46 5.80
C GLY A 265 -14.88 -1.88 5.65
N ILE A 266 -13.93 -2.29 6.50
CA ILE A 266 -12.52 -1.91 6.39
C ILE A 266 -11.88 -2.60 5.18
N ILE A 267 -12.32 -3.83 4.91
CA ILE A 267 -11.99 -4.60 3.72
C ILE A 267 -13.27 -5.00 2.98
N HIS A 268 -13.16 -5.24 1.68
CA HIS A 268 -14.25 -5.69 0.80
C HIS A 268 -15.44 -4.73 0.61
N SER A 269 -15.28 -3.47 1.02
CA SER A 269 -16.29 -2.43 0.90
C SER A 269 -15.69 -1.12 0.40
N PRO A 270 -16.39 -0.35 -0.46
CA PRO A 270 -15.94 0.99 -0.84
C PRO A 270 -16.06 2.01 0.31
N THR A 271 -16.83 1.69 1.35
CA THR A 271 -17.08 2.58 2.49
C THR A 271 -17.01 1.82 3.81
N VAL A 272 -16.59 2.50 4.87
CA VAL A 272 -16.67 1.95 6.24
C VAL A 272 -18.10 2.04 6.75
N GLY A 273 -18.53 1.00 7.46
CA GLY A 273 -19.85 0.91 8.06
C GLY A 273 -20.07 -0.44 8.73
N PHE A 274 -20.96 -0.49 9.71
CA PHE A 274 -21.25 -1.73 10.42
C PHE A 274 -22.25 -2.60 9.65
N ALA A 275 -21.91 -3.86 9.44
CA ALA A 275 -22.73 -4.89 8.80
C ALA A 275 -23.32 -4.46 7.44
N LEU A 276 -22.50 -3.82 6.60
CA LEU A 276 -22.90 -3.42 5.25
C LEU A 276 -23.31 -4.66 4.44
N GLU A 277 -24.53 -4.65 3.91
CA GLU A 277 -25.13 -5.79 3.20
C GLU A 277 -24.20 -6.39 2.11
N PRO A 278 -23.55 -5.60 1.23
CA PRO A 278 -22.64 -6.15 0.21
C PRO A 278 -21.39 -6.83 0.78
N SER A 279 -21.02 -6.50 2.02
CA SER A 279 -19.82 -7.00 2.70
C SER A 279 -20.09 -8.27 3.52
N MET A 280 -21.35 -8.54 3.89
CA MET A 280 -21.70 -9.64 4.79
C MET A 280 -21.36 -11.03 4.22
N GLN A 281 -21.41 -11.21 2.91
CA GLN A 281 -20.96 -12.46 2.27
C GLN A 281 -19.48 -12.80 2.60
N PHE A 282 -18.62 -11.77 2.70
CA PHE A 282 -17.20 -11.96 3.03
C PHE A 282 -17.03 -12.27 4.51
N VAL A 283 -17.86 -11.67 5.37
CA VAL A 283 -17.90 -12.00 6.80
C VAL A 283 -18.16 -13.51 6.98
N TYR A 284 -19.21 -14.03 6.35
CA TYR A 284 -19.53 -15.45 6.44
C TYR A 284 -18.42 -16.31 5.85
N SER A 285 -17.84 -15.90 4.72
CA SER A 285 -16.73 -16.63 4.08
C SER A 285 -15.51 -16.75 5.01
N TYR A 286 -15.12 -15.66 5.67
CA TYR A 286 -14.01 -15.67 6.63
C TYR A 286 -14.32 -16.48 7.89
N LEU A 287 -15.56 -16.43 8.39
CA LEU A 287 -15.99 -17.28 9.51
C LEU A 287 -15.97 -18.77 9.14
N MET A 288 -16.35 -19.12 7.90
CA MET A 288 -16.24 -20.49 7.39
C MET A 288 -14.78 -20.95 7.34
N VAL A 289 -13.87 -20.09 6.83
CA VAL A 289 -12.42 -20.38 6.86
C VAL A 289 -11.92 -20.58 8.29
N ALA A 290 -12.32 -19.72 9.23
CA ALA A 290 -11.96 -19.87 10.63
C ALA A 290 -12.48 -21.19 11.23
N ALA A 291 -13.73 -21.56 10.91
CA ALA A 291 -14.32 -22.82 11.37
C ALA A 291 -13.57 -24.06 10.82
N ILE A 292 -13.13 -24.03 9.56
CA ILE A 292 -12.30 -25.09 8.98
C ILE A 292 -11.01 -25.27 9.78
N PHE A 293 -10.33 -24.16 10.10
CA PHE A 293 -9.11 -24.21 10.92
C PHE A 293 -9.37 -24.70 12.35
N VAL A 294 -10.46 -24.29 12.99
CA VAL A 294 -10.86 -24.82 14.30
C VAL A 294 -11.11 -26.33 14.20
N GLY A 295 -11.79 -26.80 13.15
CA GLY A 295 -11.99 -28.21 12.87
C GLY A 295 -10.68 -28.98 12.78
N LYS A 296 -9.72 -28.48 11.98
CA LYS A 296 -8.36 -29.05 11.87
C LYS A 296 -7.66 -29.11 13.23
N TYR A 297 -7.68 -28.02 14.01
CA TYR A 297 -7.10 -27.98 15.35
C TYR A 297 -7.69 -29.05 16.29
N MET A 298 -9.01 -29.24 16.26
CA MET A 298 -9.67 -30.27 17.07
C MET A 298 -9.29 -31.69 16.61
N MET A 299 -9.16 -31.91 15.30
CA MET A 299 -8.69 -33.20 14.76
C MET A 299 -7.26 -33.50 15.21
N ASP A 300 -6.36 -32.53 15.13
CA ASP A 300 -4.96 -32.69 15.53
C ASP A 300 -4.81 -32.96 17.03
N LYS A 301 -5.61 -32.26 17.85
CA LYS A 301 -5.64 -32.49 19.31
C LYS A 301 -6.11 -33.89 19.68
N ASN A 302 -7.05 -34.43 18.89
CA ASN A 302 -7.64 -35.75 19.12
C ASN A 302 -6.87 -36.87 18.42
N ALA A 303 -5.79 -36.57 17.68
CA ALA A 303 -4.96 -37.57 17.04
C ALA A 303 -4.14 -38.34 18.09
N PRO A 304 -4.12 -39.68 18.07
CA PRO A 304 -3.32 -40.46 19.00
C PRO A 304 -1.82 -40.11 18.85
N HIS A 305 -1.14 -39.88 19.98
CA HIS A 305 0.25 -39.37 20.10
C HIS A 305 1.37 -40.17 19.37
N ALA A 306 1.06 -41.16 18.56
CA ALA A 306 2.03 -42.09 17.95
C ALA A 306 2.83 -41.53 16.75
N GLN A 307 2.57 -40.30 16.28
CA GLN A 307 3.22 -39.78 15.06
C GLN A 307 4.11 -38.54 15.26
N LEU A 308 4.17 -37.97 16.47
CA LEU A 308 4.93 -36.72 16.70
C LEU A 308 6.45 -36.92 16.85
N GLN A 309 6.96 -38.16 16.98
CA GLN A 309 8.39 -38.44 17.11
C GLN A 309 9.11 -38.78 15.80
N GLN A 310 8.41 -39.01 14.69
CA GLN A 310 9.06 -39.39 13.42
C GLN A 310 9.47 -38.20 12.55
N THR A 311 8.90 -37.02 12.79
CA THR A 311 9.21 -35.81 12.00
C THR A 311 10.45 -35.08 12.51
N ASP A 312 10.73 -35.12 13.81
CA ASP A 312 11.93 -34.50 14.41
C ASP A 312 13.22 -35.30 14.15
N ALA A 313 13.11 -36.56 13.73
CA ALA A 313 14.25 -37.41 13.40
C ALA A 313 14.73 -37.29 11.93
N LYS A 314 14.02 -36.51 11.11
CA LYS A 314 14.33 -36.35 9.67
C LYS A 314 14.44 -34.89 9.21
N ALA A 315 14.43 -33.92 10.13
CA ALA A 315 14.69 -32.51 9.85
C ALA A 315 16.14 -32.14 10.19
#